data_AF-A0A4W4H9G1-F1
#
_entry.id   AF-A0A4W4H9G1-F1
#
_cell.length_a   1.000
_cell.length_b   1.000
_cell.length_c   1.000
_cell.angle_alpha   90.00
_cell.angle_beta   90.00
_cell.angle_gamma   90.00
#
_symmetry.space_group_name_H-M   'P 1'
#
loop_
_entity.id
_entity.type
_entity.pdbx_description
1 polymer ?
#
loop_
_entity_poly.entity_id
_entity_poly.type
_entity_poly.pdbx_seq_one_letter_code
_entity_poly.pdbx_strand_id
1 'polypeptide(L)'
;MEDKKEEREAEIQEHGPEHWFSNWERQCLAEAEQEEPNEEEVEKDQEKLWHLFQNSATAVAQLYKDRVCHQQGLSLWVPFQNAATAVTNLYKESVDTHQRSFDLGIQIGHQRRNKDVLAWVKKKRRTIRRDDLISFLCGKAPPPRVSRTTPRLSPNRPPSSDTVSSVETDLQTETGNSGCCKA
;
A
#
# COMPACT_ATOMS: atom_id res chain seq x y z
N MET A 1 -16.71 45.26 -45.03
CA MET A 1 -16.20 45.72 -43.73
C MET A 1 -16.76 44.75 -42.69
N GLU A 2 -16.27 43.52 -42.70
CA GLU A 2 -16.76 42.40 -41.88
C GLU A 2 -15.56 41.53 -41.49
N ASP A 3 -14.53 42.14 -40.90
CA ASP A 3 -13.31 41.42 -40.48
C ASP A 3 -12.86 41.85 -39.09
N LYS A 4 -13.77 41.85 -38.12
CA LYS A 4 -13.42 42.21 -36.74
C LYS A 4 -14.34 41.64 -35.66
N LYS A 5 -14.80 40.41 -35.85
CA LYS A 5 -15.55 39.69 -34.81
C LYS A 5 -15.27 38.19 -34.83
N GLU A 6 -14.00 37.83 -34.92
CA GLU A 6 -13.54 36.44 -34.80
C GLU A 6 -12.22 36.35 -34.04
N GLU A 7 -12.09 37.15 -32.97
CA GLU A 7 -10.92 37.14 -32.08
C GLU A 7 -11.35 37.12 -30.60
N ARG A 8 -12.54 36.56 -30.34
CA ARG A 8 -13.12 36.44 -28.98
C ARG A 8 -13.74 35.08 -28.70
N GLU A 9 -13.38 34.09 -29.48
CA GLU A 9 -13.23 32.73 -28.98
C GLU A 9 -11.83 32.72 -28.35
N ALA A 10 -11.62 33.41 -27.23
CA ALA A 10 -11.53 32.69 -25.97
C ALA A 10 -10.92 31.31 -26.24
N GLU A 11 -9.61 31.33 -26.45
CA GLU A 11 -8.71 30.26 -26.06
C GLU A 11 -9.20 29.80 -24.68
N ILE A 12 -10.15 28.86 -24.67
CA ILE A 12 -10.38 27.99 -23.53
C ILE A 12 -9.14 27.11 -23.58
N GLN A 13 -8.03 27.71 -23.15
CA GLN A 13 -6.93 27.00 -22.58
C GLN A 13 -7.61 26.21 -21.49
N GLU A 14 -7.90 24.93 -21.79
CA GLU A 14 -8.26 23.96 -20.78
C GLU A 14 -7.09 23.97 -19.81
N HIS A 15 -7.17 24.87 -18.83
CA HIS A 15 -6.18 24.95 -17.80
C HIS A 15 -6.35 23.67 -17.01
N GLY A 16 -5.49 22.69 -17.33
CA GLY A 16 -5.36 21.48 -16.56
C GLY A 16 -5.17 21.82 -15.08
N PRO A 17 -5.47 20.88 -14.18
CA PRO A 17 -5.37 21.08 -12.72
C PRO A 17 -4.02 21.65 -12.26
N GLU A 18 -2.99 21.55 -13.10
CA GLU A 18 -1.67 22.16 -12.96
C GLU A 18 -1.70 23.67 -12.67
N HIS A 19 -2.63 24.44 -13.25
CA HIS A 19 -2.64 25.90 -13.12
C HIS A 19 -2.95 26.40 -11.70
N TRP A 20 -3.65 25.61 -10.88
CA TRP A 20 -4.04 26.00 -9.51
C TRP A 20 -2.97 25.69 -8.45
N PHE A 21 -1.93 24.94 -8.81
CA PHE A 21 -0.82 24.67 -7.90
C PHE A 21 0.17 25.82 -7.90
N SER A 22 0.59 26.22 -6.70
CA SER A 22 1.73 27.08 -6.46
C SER A 22 3.01 26.47 -7.03
N ASN A 23 4.03 27.31 -7.26
CA ASN A 23 5.32 26.84 -7.76
C ASN A 23 5.96 25.79 -6.82
N TRP A 24 5.79 25.94 -5.51
CA TRP A 24 6.28 24.97 -4.53
C TRP A 24 5.56 23.63 -4.65
N GLU A 25 4.23 23.62 -4.77
CA GLU A 25 3.46 22.37 -4.94
C GLU A 25 3.86 21.63 -6.22
N ARG A 26 4.10 22.37 -7.32
CA ARG A 26 4.57 21.77 -8.58
C ARG A 26 5.93 21.12 -8.45
N GLN A 27 6.84 21.75 -7.70
CA GLN A 27 8.15 21.16 -7.42
C GLN A 27 8.01 19.85 -6.62
N CYS A 28 7.18 19.84 -5.57
CA CYS A 28 6.94 18.63 -4.79
C CYS A 28 6.29 17.50 -5.63
N LEU A 29 5.39 17.85 -6.56
CA LEU A 29 4.77 16.88 -7.47
C LEU A 29 5.78 16.28 -8.44
N ALA A 30 6.68 17.10 -8.99
CA ALA A 30 7.72 16.65 -9.91
C ALA A 30 8.75 15.72 -9.21
N GLU A 31 9.13 16.04 -7.97
CA GLU A 31 10.03 15.20 -7.16
C GLU A 31 9.41 13.83 -6.87
N ALA A 32 8.12 13.79 -6.51
CA ALA A 32 7.41 12.55 -6.23
C ALA A 32 7.21 11.66 -7.48
N GLU A 33 7.22 12.24 -8.68
CA GLU A 33 7.11 11.52 -9.96
C GLU A 33 8.47 10.94 -10.43
N GLN A 34 9.60 11.45 -9.93
CA GLN A 34 10.94 10.95 -10.26
C GLN A 34 11.44 9.82 -9.35
N GLU A 35 10.91 9.72 -8.13
CA GLU A 35 11.34 8.73 -7.15
C GLU A 35 10.77 7.35 -7.50
N GLU A 36 11.24 6.72 -8.58
CA GLU A 36 10.90 5.34 -8.94
C GLU A 36 11.84 4.35 -8.21
N PRO A 37 11.30 3.29 -7.60
CA PRO A 37 12.08 2.29 -6.90
C PRO A 37 13.02 1.54 -7.87
N ASN A 38 14.24 1.27 -7.41
CA ASN A 38 15.26 0.59 -8.22
C ASN A 38 14.98 -0.92 -8.34
N GLU A 39 14.06 -1.31 -9.22
CA GLU A 39 13.69 -2.72 -9.45
C GLU A 39 14.88 -3.57 -9.93
N GLU A 40 15.82 -2.98 -10.66
CA GLU A 40 17.03 -3.69 -11.15
C GLU A 40 17.93 -4.19 -10.02
N GLU A 41 17.93 -3.53 -8.86
CA GLU A 41 18.75 -3.94 -7.72
C GLU A 41 18.21 -5.22 -7.08
N VAL A 42 16.89 -5.36 -7.04
CA VAL A 42 16.21 -6.56 -6.50
C VAL A 42 16.52 -7.78 -7.36
N GLU A 43 16.48 -7.62 -8.69
CA GLU A 43 16.79 -8.71 -9.62
C GLU A 43 18.25 -9.16 -9.47
N LYS A 44 19.19 -8.22 -9.40
CA LYS A 44 20.62 -8.50 -9.14
C LYS A 44 20.84 -9.22 -7.82
N ASP A 45 20.13 -8.82 -6.76
CA ASP A 45 20.19 -9.48 -5.45
C ASP A 45 19.65 -10.91 -5.50
N GLN A 46 18.57 -11.14 -6.24
CA GLN A 46 17.99 -12.47 -6.42
C GLN A 46 18.94 -13.39 -7.20
N GLU A 47 19.54 -12.91 -8.28
CA GLU A 47 20.57 -13.63 -9.05
C GLU A 47 21.78 -13.98 -8.17
N LYS A 48 22.25 -13.03 -7.36
CA LYS A 48 23.36 -13.24 -6.42
C LYS A 48 23.03 -14.33 -5.40
N LEU A 49 21.85 -14.29 -4.79
CA LEU A 49 21.40 -15.32 -3.84
C LEU A 49 21.31 -16.69 -4.51
N TRP A 50 20.81 -16.74 -5.73
CA TRP A 50 20.74 -17.98 -6.50
C TRP A 50 22.13 -18.58 -6.72
N HIS A 51 23.11 -17.78 -7.10
CA HIS A 51 24.50 -18.24 -7.26
C HIS A 51 25.12 -18.70 -5.94
N LEU A 52 24.88 -18.01 -4.83
CA LEU A 52 25.34 -18.45 -3.52
C LEU A 52 24.71 -19.78 -3.11
N PHE A 53 23.42 -19.97 -3.43
CA PHE A 53 22.74 -21.24 -3.21
C PHE A 53 23.38 -22.37 -4.01
N GLN A 54 23.61 -22.16 -5.30
CA GLN A 54 24.28 -23.13 -6.17
C GLN A 54 25.69 -23.48 -5.67
N ASN A 55 26.47 -22.48 -5.26
CA ASN A 55 27.81 -22.66 -4.72
C ASN A 55 27.77 -23.47 -3.41
N SER A 56 26.86 -23.12 -2.49
CA SER A 56 26.66 -23.84 -1.24
C SER A 56 26.26 -25.30 -1.47
N ALA A 57 25.27 -25.54 -2.34
CA ALA A 57 24.82 -26.89 -2.69
C ALA A 57 25.95 -27.72 -3.31
N THR A 58 26.76 -27.12 -4.19
CA THR A 58 27.91 -27.77 -4.82
C THR A 58 28.99 -28.12 -3.80
N ALA A 59 29.33 -27.20 -2.89
CA ALA A 59 30.32 -27.44 -1.85
C ALA A 59 29.89 -28.56 -0.88
N VAL A 60 28.60 -28.61 -0.53
CA VAL A 60 28.04 -29.71 0.27
C VAL A 60 28.09 -31.03 -0.49
N ALA A 61 27.70 -31.06 -1.77
CA ALA A 61 27.77 -32.27 -2.58
C ALA A 61 29.21 -32.80 -2.71
N GLN A 62 30.19 -31.90 -2.91
CA GLN A 62 31.60 -32.25 -2.95
C GLN A 62 32.08 -32.85 -1.63
N LEU A 63 31.66 -32.30 -0.48
CA LEU A 63 32.00 -32.85 0.82
C LEU A 63 31.58 -34.33 0.96
N TYR A 64 30.41 -34.71 0.44
CA TYR A 64 29.96 -36.12 0.46
C TYR A 64 30.67 -36.99 -0.58
N LYS A 65 30.99 -36.44 -1.76
CA LYS A 65 31.77 -37.14 -2.78
C LYS A 65 33.19 -37.44 -2.29
N ASP A 66 33.85 -36.48 -1.67
CA ASP A 66 35.23 -36.61 -1.19
C ASP A 66 35.34 -37.49 0.06
N ARG A 67 34.22 -37.72 0.80
CA ARG A 67 34.16 -38.77 1.83
C ARG A 67 34.35 -40.17 1.28
N VAL A 68 33.89 -40.42 0.05
CA VAL A 68 34.17 -41.68 -0.65
C VAL A 68 35.67 -41.78 -0.98
N CYS A 69 36.30 -40.63 -1.28
CA CYS A 69 37.73 -40.54 -1.56
C CYS A 69 38.64 -40.47 -0.32
N HIS A 70 38.10 -40.22 0.89
CA HIS A 70 38.87 -40.24 2.14
C HIS A 70 39.48 -41.62 2.42
N GLN A 71 38.94 -42.69 1.82
CA GLN A 71 39.62 -43.99 1.81
C GLN A 71 41.02 -43.95 1.14
N GLN A 72 41.35 -42.90 0.37
CA GLN A 72 42.68 -42.64 -0.20
C GLN A 72 43.57 -41.70 0.64
N GLY A 73 43.21 -41.35 1.88
CA GLY A 73 44.07 -40.61 2.81
C GLY A 73 44.09 -39.08 2.66
N LEU A 74 43.14 -38.52 1.90
CA LEU A 74 42.95 -37.05 1.80
C LEU A 74 42.18 -36.50 3.00
N SER A 75 42.59 -35.35 3.53
CA SER A 75 41.90 -34.69 4.66
C SER A 75 40.54 -34.11 4.25
N LEU A 76 39.48 -34.54 4.93
CA LEU A 76 38.12 -33.98 4.76
C LEU A 76 37.94 -32.59 5.36
N TRP A 77 38.94 -32.09 6.09
CA TRP A 77 38.83 -30.81 6.77
C TRP A 77 38.65 -29.64 5.80
N VAL A 78 39.40 -29.61 4.70
CA VAL A 78 39.34 -28.52 3.72
C VAL A 78 37.98 -28.49 2.99
N PRO A 79 37.46 -29.61 2.44
CA PRO A 79 36.10 -29.65 1.87
C PRO A 79 35.02 -29.26 2.88
N PHE A 80 35.18 -29.65 4.14
CA PHE A 80 34.24 -29.29 5.21
C PHE A 80 34.24 -27.78 5.46
N GLN A 81 35.43 -27.18 5.62
CA GLN A 81 35.58 -25.74 5.81
C GLN A 81 34.97 -24.95 4.63
N ASN A 82 35.20 -25.40 3.40
CA ASN A 82 34.63 -24.77 2.21
C ASN A 82 33.08 -24.82 2.24
N ALA A 83 32.50 -25.99 2.50
CA ALA A 83 31.05 -26.14 2.61
C ALA A 83 30.46 -25.28 3.73
N ALA A 84 31.06 -25.27 4.92
CA ALA A 84 30.62 -24.45 6.04
C ALA A 84 30.69 -22.95 5.72
N THR A 85 31.74 -22.51 5.04
CA THR A 85 31.90 -21.11 4.61
C THR A 85 30.85 -20.72 3.58
N ALA A 86 30.62 -21.56 2.57
CA ALA A 86 29.62 -21.31 1.53
C ALA A 86 28.19 -21.21 2.11
N VAL A 87 27.82 -22.12 3.03
CA VAL A 87 26.52 -22.08 3.74
C VAL A 87 26.41 -20.82 4.60
N THR A 88 27.47 -20.44 5.31
CA THR A 88 27.47 -19.23 6.15
C THR A 88 27.29 -17.96 5.32
N ASN A 89 27.96 -17.88 4.18
CA ASN A 89 27.83 -16.74 3.27
C ASN A 89 26.43 -16.65 2.67
N LEU A 90 25.87 -17.78 2.25
CA LEU A 90 24.48 -17.85 1.78
C LEU A 90 23.49 -17.35 2.84
N TYR A 91 23.64 -17.81 4.09
CA TYR A 91 22.76 -17.39 5.18
C TYR A 91 22.84 -15.88 5.44
N LYS A 92 24.05 -15.34 5.57
CA LYS A 92 24.26 -13.90 5.80
C LYS A 92 23.65 -13.07 4.68
N GLU A 93 23.99 -13.38 3.43
CA GLU A 93 23.46 -12.64 2.28
C GLU A 93 21.93 -12.76 2.19
N SER A 94 21.36 -13.93 2.49
CA SER A 94 19.91 -14.12 2.47
C SER A 94 19.20 -13.25 3.51
N VAL A 95 19.77 -13.09 4.70
CA VAL A 95 19.19 -12.23 5.74
C VAL A 95 19.26 -10.77 5.32
N ASP A 96 20.42 -10.33 4.82
CA ASP A 96 20.64 -8.95 4.40
C ASP A 96 19.75 -8.56 3.20
N THR A 97 19.65 -9.44 2.20
CA THR A 97 18.75 -9.23 1.05
C THR A 97 17.28 -9.26 1.46
N HIS A 98 16.88 -10.13 2.39
CA HIS A 98 15.51 -10.16 2.88
C HIS A 98 15.14 -8.86 3.59
N GLN A 99 16.02 -8.33 4.44
CA GLN A 99 15.80 -7.06 5.12
C GLN A 99 15.70 -5.90 4.12
N ARG A 100 16.64 -5.80 3.17
CA ARG A 100 16.60 -4.78 2.11
C ARG A 100 15.32 -4.87 1.27
N SER A 101 14.91 -6.08 0.92
CA SER A 101 13.67 -6.32 0.16
C SER A 101 12.43 -5.91 0.95
N PHE A 102 12.41 -6.17 2.25
CA PHE A 102 11.32 -5.76 3.13
C PHE A 102 11.21 -4.23 3.21
N ASP A 103 12.34 -3.55 3.45
CA ASP A 103 12.39 -2.08 3.54
C ASP A 103 12.00 -1.43 2.21
N LEU A 104 12.47 -1.98 1.08
CA LEU A 104 12.06 -1.55 -0.24
C LEU A 104 10.55 -1.73 -0.45
N GLY A 105 9.97 -2.85 -0.02
CA GLY A 105 8.52 -3.07 -0.07
C GLY A 105 7.72 -2.01 0.70
N ILE A 106 8.22 -1.57 1.86
CA ILE A 106 7.63 -0.45 2.61
C ILE A 106 7.71 0.86 1.81
N GLN A 107 8.86 1.15 1.20
CA GLN A 107 9.05 2.35 0.37
C GLN A 107 8.11 2.36 -0.85
N ILE A 108 8.03 1.24 -1.58
CA ILE A 108 7.09 1.07 -2.70
C ILE A 108 5.65 1.27 -2.25
N GLY A 109 5.27 0.73 -1.08
CA GLY A 109 3.95 0.92 -0.50
C GLY A 109 3.64 2.39 -0.18
N HIS A 110 4.61 3.10 0.40
CA HIS A 110 4.51 4.54 0.67
C HIS A 110 4.37 5.35 -0.62
N GLN A 111 5.22 5.06 -1.60
CA GLN A 111 5.24 5.73 -2.89
C GLN A 111 3.91 5.50 -3.63
N ARG A 112 3.39 4.27 -3.69
CA ARG A 112 2.09 3.94 -4.30
C ARG A 112 0.94 4.69 -3.62
N ARG A 113 0.86 4.64 -2.29
CA ARG A 113 -0.14 5.38 -1.52
C ARG A 113 -0.07 6.88 -1.80
N ASN A 114 1.15 7.44 -1.80
CA ASN A 114 1.35 8.87 -2.04
C ASN A 114 0.90 9.23 -3.46
N LYS A 115 1.23 8.42 -4.47
CA LYS A 115 0.78 8.60 -5.87
C LYS A 115 -0.74 8.62 -5.98
N ASP A 116 -1.44 7.71 -5.30
CA ASP A 116 -2.91 7.68 -5.28
C ASP A 116 -3.52 8.93 -4.61
N VAL A 117 -2.94 9.37 -3.50
CA VAL A 117 -3.37 10.59 -2.79
C VAL A 117 -3.11 11.83 -3.64
N LEU A 118 -1.94 11.95 -4.27
CA LEU A 118 -1.60 13.05 -5.17
C LEU A 118 -2.54 13.06 -6.39
N ALA A 119 -2.82 11.91 -6.99
CA ALA A 119 -3.79 11.78 -8.07
C ALA A 119 -5.20 12.20 -7.63
N TRP A 120 -5.61 11.90 -6.39
CA TRP A 120 -6.86 12.40 -5.82
C TRP A 120 -6.84 13.92 -5.61
N VAL A 121 -5.75 14.47 -5.06
CA VAL A 121 -5.59 15.92 -4.89
C VAL A 121 -5.68 16.63 -6.24
N LYS A 122 -5.15 16.08 -7.33
CA LYS A 122 -5.25 16.68 -8.67
C LYS A 122 -6.69 16.75 -9.24
N LYS A 123 -7.69 16.07 -8.67
CA LYS A 123 -9.08 16.05 -9.19
C LYS A 123 -9.83 17.37 -8.96
N LYS A 124 -10.80 17.73 -9.82
CA LYS A 124 -11.64 18.94 -9.61
C LYS A 124 -12.54 18.86 -8.37
N ARG A 125 -13.03 17.67 -8.01
CA ARG A 125 -13.84 17.40 -6.80
C ARG A 125 -13.01 16.57 -5.82
N ARG A 126 -12.52 17.21 -4.76
CA ARG A 126 -11.54 16.67 -3.79
C ARG A 126 -12.14 16.42 -2.40
N THR A 127 -13.46 16.22 -2.30
CA THR A 127 -14.13 16.02 -1.01
C THR A 127 -14.43 14.54 -0.79
N ILE A 128 -13.93 13.98 0.31
CA ILE A 128 -14.28 12.63 0.77
C ILE A 128 -15.21 12.75 1.99
N ARG A 129 -16.32 12.01 2.01
CA ARG A 129 -17.22 11.98 3.17
C ARG A 129 -16.58 11.18 4.32
N ARG A 130 -16.84 11.58 5.56
CA ARG A 130 -16.34 10.88 6.77
C ARG A 130 -16.64 9.38 6.74
N ASP A 131 -17.89 9.01 6.45
CA ASP A 131 -18.32 7.60 6.45
C ASP A 131 -17.59 6.79 5.36
N ASP A 132 -17.40 7.39 4.17
CA ASP A 132 -16.67 6.77 3.07
C ASP A 132 -15.19 6.56 3.43
N LEU A 133 -14.56 7.55 4.08
CA LEU A 133 -13.16 7.46 4.53
C LEU A 133 -12.98 6.38 5.62
N ILE A 134 -13.83 6.37 6.64
CA ILE A 134 -13.77 5.36 7.72
C ILE A 134 -13.96 3.96 7.15
N SER A 135 -14.94 3.79 6.25
CA SER A 135 -15.22 2.50 5.62
C SER A 135 -14.04 2.01 4.79
N PHE A 136 -13.42 2.90 4.01
CA PHE A 136 -12.20 2.60 3.25
C PHE A 136 -11.03 2.20 4.16
N LEU A 137 -10.71 3.00 5.19
CA LEU A 137 -9.60 2.73 6.10
C LEU A 137 -9.78 1.44 6.91
N CYS A 138 -11.02 1.08 7.24
CA CYS A 138 -11.34 -0.13 7.99
C CYS A 138 -11.65 -1.35 7.11
N GLY A 139 -11.62 -1.24 5.77
CA GLY A 139 -11.98 -2.33 4.86
C GLY A 139 -13.44 -2.78 4.96
N LYS A 140 -14.35 -1.88 5.35
CA LYS A 140 -15.79 -2.14 5.51
C LYS A 140 -16.58 -1.56 4.34
N ALA A 141 -17.72 -2.16 4.02
CA ALA A 141 -18.65 -1.57 3.06
C ALA A 141 -19.21 -0.24 3.61
N PRO A 142 -19.28 0.83 2.80
CA PRO A 142 -19.85 2.10 3.25
C PRO A 142 -21.33 1.92 3.61
N PRO A 143 -21.84 2.65 4.63
CA PRO A 143 -23.25 2.57 5.01
C PRO A 143 -24.15 2.82 3.80
N PRO A 144 -25.24 2.04 3.62
CA PRO A 144 -26.21 2.28 2.56
C PRO A 144 -26.66 3.73 2.58
N ARG A 145 -26.53 4.42 1.45
CA ARG A 145 -26.94 5.82 1.34
C ARG A 145 -28.47 5.83 1.30
N VAL A 146 -29.11 6.16 2.41
CA VAL A 146 -30.48 6.69 2.36
C VAL A 146 -30.41 8.00 1.60
N SER A 147 -30.70 7.94 0.31
CA SER A 147 -31.05 9.12 -0.48
C SER A 147 -32.15 9.81 0.31
N ARG A 148 -31.83 10.92 0.98
CA ARG A 148 -32.85 11.85 1.43
C ARG A 148 -33.46 12.44 0.17
N THR A 149 -34.35 11.69 -0.47
CA THR A 149 -35.45 12.27 -1.22
C THR A 149 -36.09 13.20 -0.22
N THR A 150 -35.87 14.50 -0.42
CA THR A 150 -36.62 15.55 0.25
C THR A 150 -38.09 15.15 0.18
N PRO A 151 -38.79 14.94 1.32
CA PRO A 151 -40.23 14.85 1.28
C PRO A 151 -40.68 16.19 0.69
N ARG A 152 -41.30 16.17 -0.49
CA ARG A 152 -42.03 17.33 -1.00
C ARG A 152 -43.01 17.70 0.12
N LEU A 153 -42.75 18.82 0.80
CA LEU A 153 -43.71 19.42 1.70
C LEU A 153 -44.89 19.87 0.83
N SER A 154 -45.95 19.05 0.80
CA SER A 154 -47.26 19.49 0.34
C SER A 154 -47.78 20.53 1.32
N PRO A 155 -48.07 21.77 0.90
CA PRO A 155 -48.56 22.80 1.79
C PRO A 155 -50.08 22.63 1.95
N ASN A 156 -50.50 21.78 2.89
CA ASN A 156 -51.77 21.97 3.61
C ASN A 156 -51.97 20.90 4.70
N ARG A 157 -51.61 21.24 5.94
CA ARG A 157 -52.32 20.74 7.13
C ARG A 157 -52.07 21.70 8.31
N PRO A 158 -53.13 22.23 8.96
CA PRO A 158 -52.97 23.10 10.13
C PRO A 158 -52.52 22.30 11.36
N PRO A 159 -51.86 22.95 12.35
CA PRO A 159 -51.33 22.28 13.53
C PRO A 159 -52.45 21.96 14.52
N SER A 160 -52.55 20.69 14.93
CA SER A 160 -53.24 20.32 16.17
C SER A 160 -52.21 20.34 17.30
N SER A 161 -52.31 21.35 18.17
CA SER A 161 -51.79 21.27 19.53
C SER A 161 -52.52 20.17 20.29
N ASP A 162 -51.76 19.33 20.98
CA ASP A 162 -52.04 18.73 22.30
C ASP A 162 -50.81 17.87 22.65
N THR A 163 -49.84 18.38 23.42
CA THR A 163 -49.76 18.42 24.89
C THR A 163 -49.44 17.05 25.51
N VAL A 164 -48.22 17.01 26.09
CA VAL A 164 -47.66 16.24 27.23
C VAL A 164 -47.36 14.73 27.19
N SER A 165 -46.10 14.47 27.56
CA SER A 165 -45.61 13.49 28.55
C SER A 165 -45.45 12.03 28.12
N SER A 166 -44.24 11.48 28.24
CA SER A 166 -43.87 10.71 29.45
C SER A 166 -42.47 10.08 29.36
N VAL A 167 -41.65 10.46 30.36
CA VAL A 167 -40.62 9.70 31.10
C VAL A 167 -39.52 8.89 30.40
N GLU A 168 -38.29 9.17 30.85
CA GLU A 168 -37.16 8.23 30.88
C GLU A 168 -37.50 6.93 31.63
N THR A 169 -37.02 5.81 31.11
CA THR A 169 -36.68 4.56 31.80
C THR A 169 -35.90 3.72 30.77
N ASP A 170 -34.86 2.96 31.04
CA ASP A 170 -34.03 2.67 32.20
C ASP A 170 -32.85 1.85 31.65
N LEU A 171 -31.69 1.89 32.30
CA LEU A 171 -30.59 0.98 32.01
C LEU A 171 -31.01 -0.46 32.36
N GLN A 172 -30.75 -1.42 31.47
CA GLN A 172 -30.51 -2.80 31.90
C GLN A 172 -29.23 -3.34 31.28
N THR A 173 -28.18 -3.26 32.10
CA THR A 173 -27.11 -4.26 32.19
C THR A 173 -27.69 -5.60 32.63
N GLU A 174 -27.41 -6.68 31.89
CA GLU A 174 -27.19 -8.04 32.40
C GLU A 174 -26.19 -8.72 31.43
N THR A 175 -24.93 -8.92 31.82
CA THR A 175 -24.38 -10.11 32.49
C THR A 175 -24.80 -11.44 31.87
N GLY A 176 -23.83 -12.20 31.34
CA GLY A 176 -23.93 -13.66 31.34
C GLY A 176 -23.56 -14.43 30.08
N ASN A 177 -22.24 -14.61 29.88
CA ASN A 177 -21.60 -15.92 29.69
C ASN A 177 -21.55 -16.62 28.30
N SER A 178 -20.29 -16.84 27.88
CA SER A 178 -19.70 -18.09 27.38
C SER A 178 -19.72 -18.45 25.87
N GLY A 179 -18.51 -18.80 25.39
CA GLY A 179 -18.25 -19.61 24.19
C GLY A 179 -17.43 -18.87 23.13
N CYS A 180 -16.11 -18.70 23.26
CA CYS A 180 -15.09 -19.67 22.86
C CYS A 180 -15.42 -20.36 21.51
N CYS A 181 -14.80 -19.89 20.42
CA CYS A 181 -14.42 -20.72 19.27
C CYS A 181 -13.19 -20.09 18.60
N LYS A 182 -12.03 -20.71 18.83
CA LYS A 182 -10.86 -20.68 17.94
C LYS A 182 -11.09 -21.72 16.84
N ALA A 183 -10.69 -21.38 15.62
CA ALA A 183 -9.98 -22.28 14.71
C ALA A 183 -8.97 -21.43 13.95
#